data_AF-A0A934D244-F1
#
_entry.id   AF-A0A934D244-F1
#
_cell.length_a   1.000
_cell.length_b   1.000
_cell.length_c   1.000
_cell.angle_alpha   90.00
_cell.angle_beta   90.00
_cell.angle_gamma   90.00
#
_symmetry.space_group_name_H-M   'P 1'
#
loop_
_entity.id
_entity.type
_entity.pdbx_description
1 polymer ?
#
loop_
_entity_poly.entity_id
_entity_poly.type
_entity_poly.pdbx_seq_one_letter_code
_entity_poly.pdbx_strand_id
1 'polypeptide(L)'
;MLDALVTNLDRHHENWGVLESRAPGGQRMLRLAPTFDHASSFAFGLGDAERAARLASNDHGYRVERFVERAKGAFYSSDVDRERLRPLDAFDRAGDLYPRARGGWLSALASVPLAEFLATVDGMPGDRMTDTCKEFAKAMLGVSYERLLTRLTR
;
A
#
# COMPACT_ATOMS: atom_id res chain seq x y z
N MET A 1 -0.80 5.47 4.37
CA MET A 1 -1.67 4.32 4.68
C MET A 1 -1.89 3.47 3.44
N LEU A 2 -2.51 3.99 2.37
CA LEU A 2 -2.85 3.21 1.18
C LEU A 2 -1.64 2.45 0.60
N ASP A 3 -0.51 3.13 0.40
CA ASP A 3 0.71 2.49 -0.13
C ASP A 3 1.22 1.33 0.74
N ALA A 4 0.99 1.39 2.06
CA ALA A 4 1.31 0.29 2.96
C ALA A 4 0.32 -0.88 2.86
N LEU A 5 -0.96 -0.59 2.66
CA LEU A 5 -2.02 -1.60 2.49
C LEU A 5 -1.87 -2.35 1.15
N VAL A 6 -1.54 -1.65 0.07
CA VAL A 6 -1.40 -2.28 -1.25
C VAL A 6 0.03 -2.67 -1.60
N THR A 7 0.97 -2.43 -0.68
CA THR A 7 2.42 -2.63 -0.89
C THR A 7 2.91 -1.93 -2.16
N ASN A 8 2.58 -0.65 -2.31
CA ASN A 8 3.04 0.18 -3.43
C ASN A 8 4.51 0.56 -3.21
N LEU A 9 5.35 0.22 -4.17
CA LEU A 9 6.81 0.38 -4.04
C LEU A 9 7.37 1.60 -4.76
N ASP A 10 6.53 2.36 -5.46
CA ASP A 10 7.00 3.42 -6.35
C ASP A 10 6.26 4.75 -6.13
N ARG A 11 5.87 5.05 -4.89
CA ARG A 11 5.31 6.38 -4.55
C ARG A 11 6.42 7.44 -4.51
N HIS A 12 6.81 7.96 -5.68
CA HIS A 12 7.70 9.12 -5.80
C HIS A 12 6.91 10.42 -6.00
N HIS A 13 7.62 11.55 -6.04
CA HIS A 13 7.04 12.90 -6.07
C HIS A 13 6.19 13.21 -7.31
N GLU A 14 6.29 12.41 -8.38
CA GLU A 14 5.47 12.57 -9.58
C GLU A 14 4.19 11.72 -9.53
N ASN A 15 4.12 10.75 -8.61
CA ASN A 15 2.95 9.86 -8.44
C ASN A 15 1.94 10.43 -7.44
N TRP A 16 1.98 11.73 -7.16
CA TRP A 16 0.95 12.47 -6.45
C TRP A 16 1.03 13.94 -6.86
N GLY A 17 -0.01 14.71 -6.58
CA GLY A 17 0.00 16.10 -6.99
C GLY A 17 -1.06 16.96 -6.32
N VAL A 18 -1.03 18.22 -6.71
CA VAL A 18 -1.94 19.26 -6.26
C VAL A 18 -2.64 19.82 -7.48
N LEU A 19 -3.97 19.86 -7.44
CA LEU A 19 -4.79 20.56 -8.40
C LEU A 19 -4.85 22.03 -8.01
N GLU A 20 -4.46 22.90 -8.95
CA GLU A 20 -4.57 24.34 -8.81
C GLU A 20 -5.82 24.85 -9.54
N SER A 21 -6.57 25.72 -8.86
CA SER A 21 -7.73 26.40 -9.43
C SER A 21 -7.81 27.83 -8.92
N ARG A 22 -8.72 28.64 -9.48
CA ARG A 22 -8.98 30.02 -9.03
C ARG A 22 -10.40 30.11 -8.47
N ALA A 23 -10.55 30.67 -7.28
CA ALA A 23 -11.84 31.05 -6.73
C ALA A 23 -12.43 32.24 -7.51
N PRO A 24 -13.75 32.49 -7.40
CA PRO A 24 -14.31 33.78 -7.77
C PRO A 24 -13.53 34.92 -7.09
N GLY A 25 -13.08 35.92 -7.85
CA GLY A 25 -12.17 36.98 -7.36
C GLY A 25 -10.67 36.69 -7.60
N GLY A 26 -10.32 35.58 -8.25
CA GLY A 26 -8.96 35.33 -8.74
C GLY A 26 -7.99 34.72 -7.72
N GLN A 27 -8.45 34.45 -6.49
CA GLN A 27 -7.64 33.81 -5.44
C GLN A 27 -7.23 32.39 -5.84
N ARG A 28 -5.94 32.08 -5.69
CA ARG A 28 -5.40 30.73 -5.94
C ARG A 28 -5.91 29.76 -4.89
N MET A 29 -6.45 28.63 -5.34
CA MET A 29 -6.91 27.52 -4.51
C MET A 29 -6.13 26.26 -4.87
N LEU A 30 -5.55 25.62 -3.87
CA LEU A 30 -4.82 24.36 -4.00
C LEU A 30 -5.61 23.24 -3.31
N ARG A 31 -5.75 22.11 -4.00
CA ARG A 31 -6.33 20.88 -3.44
C ARG A 31 -5.46 19.69 -3.80
N LEU A 32 -5.37 18.69 -2.94
CA LEU A 32 -4.73 17.43 -3.33
C LEU A 32 -5.51 16.81 -4.49
N ALA A 33 -4.77 16.32 -5.50
CA ALA A 33 -5.38 15.49 -6.54
C ALA A 33 -5.87 14.17 -5.93
N PRO A 34 -6.89 13.52 -6.54
CA PRO A 34 -7.14 12.10 -6.27
C PRO A 34 -5.85 11.31 -6.42
N THR A 35 -5.70 10.22 -5.66
CA THR A 35 -4.49 9.41 -5.78
C THR A 35 -4.48 8.70 -7.13
N PHE A 36 -3.32 8.64 -7.77
CA PHE A 36 -3.14 8.02 -9.09
C PHE A 36 -1.84 7.20 -9.12
N ASP A 37 -1.62 6.53 -10.25
CA ASP A 37 -0.47 5.68 -10.54
C ASP A 37 -0.11 4.70 -9.42
N HIS A 38 -1.01 3.72 -9.24
CA HIS A 38 -0.84 2.64 -8.26
C HIS A 38 -0.35 1.34 -8.92
N ALA A 39 0.14 1.39 -10.16
CA ALA A 39 0.49 0.20 -10.94
C ALA A 39 1.63 -0.62 -10.30
N SER A 40 2.52 0.04 -9.57
CA SER A 40 3.63 -0.59 -8.82
C SER A 40 3.21 -1.22 -7.47
N SER A 41 1.95 -1.61 -7.34
CA SER A 41 1.37 -2.27 -6.16
C SER A 41 1.21 -3.78 -6.35
N PHE A 42 0.84 -4.52 -5.30
CA PHE A 42 0.48 -5.94 -5.37
C PHE A 42 1.50 -6.85 -6.07
N ALA A 43 2.79 -6.54 -5.94
CA ALA A 43 3.86 -7.31 -6.56
C ALA A 43 3.69 -7.47 -8.08
N PHE A 44 3.31 -6.37 -8.77
CA PHE A 44 3.10 -6.31 -10.22
C PHE A 44 4.17 -7.04 -11.06
N GLY A 45 5.45 -6.95 -10.66
CA GLY A 45 6.56 -7.57 -11.38
C GLY A 45 6.71 -9.09 -11.22
N LEU A 46 5.91 -9.76 -10.39
CA LEU A 46 6.00 -11.22 -10.22
C LEU A 46 5.19 -11.96 -11.29
N GLY A 47 5.71 -13.09 -11.76
CA GLY A 47 4.97 -14.05 -12.58
C GLY A 47 4.21 -15.06 -11.72
N ASP A 48 3.21 -15.74 -12.29
CA ASP A 48 2.36 -16.68 -11.54
C ASP A 48 3.12 -17.87 -10.96
N ALA A 49 4.15 -18.36 -11.65
CA ALA A 49 4.99 -19.43 -11.11
C ALA A 49 5.68 -19.02 -9.79
N GLU A 50 6.19 -17.79 -9.72
CA GLU A 50 6.81 -17.22 -8.52
C GLU A 50 5.77 -16.94 -7.43
N ARG A 51 4.58 -16.45 -7.80
CA ARG A 51 3.46 -16.28 -6.85
C ARG A 51 3.05 -17.61 -6.22
N ALA A 52 2.83 -18.64 -7.03
CA ALA A 52 2.48 -19.98 -6.58
C ALA A 52 3.56 -20.59 -5.68
N ALA A 53 4.83 -20.44 -6.06
CA ALA A 53 5.96 -20.92 -5.27
C ALA A 53 5.99 -20.25 -3.88
N ARG A 54 5.76 -18.94 -3.80
CA ARG A 54 5.70 -18.20 -2.53
C ARG A 54 4.50 -18.57 -1.67
N LEU A 55 3.34 -18.83 -2.27
CA LEU A 55 2.12 -19.25 -1.57
C LEU A 55 2.28 -20.64 -0.95
N ALA A 56 2.91 -21.57 -1.68
CA ALA A 56 3.06 -22.96 -1.25
C ALA A 56 4.32 -23.21 -0.38
N SER A 57 5.23 -22.25 -0.30
CA SER A 57 6.51 -22.46 0.40
C SER A 57 6.35 -22.57 1.92
N ASN A 58 7.10 -23.48 2.52
CA ASN A 58 7.29 -23.55 3.97
C ASN A 58 8.48 -22.69 4.45
N ASP A 59 9.27 -22.12 3.54
CA ASP A 59 10.37 -21.22 3.89
C ASP A 59 9.83 -19.83 4.28
N HIS A 60 9.85 -19.54 5.58
CA HIS A 60 9.49 -18.24 6.15
C HIS A 60 10.28 -17.07 5.52
N GLY A 61 11.49 -17.32 4.98
CA GLY A 61 12.30 -16.34 4.29
C GLY A 61 11.79 -15.93 2.90
N TYR A 62 10.85 -16.70 2.33
CA TYR A 62 10.43 -16.59 0.94
C TYR A 62 8.92 -16.36 0.74
N ARG A 63 8.09 -16.76 1.72
CA ARG A 63 6.63 -16.62 1.66
C ARG A 63 6.13 -15.18 1.48
N VAL A 64 4.84 -15.05 1.15
CA VAL A 64 4.15 -13.77 0.93
C VAL A 64 4.27 -12.79 2.10
N GLU A 65 4.24 -13.28 3.35
CA GLU A 65 4.41 -12.44 4.53
C GLU A 65 5.77 -11.72 4.50
N ARG A 66 6.82 -12.49 4.18
CA ARG A 66 8.17 -11.98 4.09
C ARG A 66 8.36 -11.04 2.90
N PHE A 67 7.66 -11.28 1.80
CA PHE A 67 7.63 -10.36 0.67
C PHE A 67 7.12 -8.98 1.10
N VAL A 68 5.94 -8.92 1.74
CA VAL A 68 5.34 -7.67 2.24
C VAL A 68 6.27 -6.99 3.26
N GLU A 69 6.87 -7.75 4.16
CA GLU A 69 7.78 -7.23 5.20
C GLU A 69 9.12 -6.69 4.71
N ARG A 70 9.59 -7.14 3.54
CA ARG A 70 10.89 -6.71 2.98
C ARG A 70 10.76 -5.72 1.85
N ALA A 71 9.56 -5.52 1.30
CA ALA A 71 9.35 -4.66 0.16
C ALA A 71 9.71 -3.20 0.52
N LYS A 72 10.63 -2.61 -0.24
CA LYS A 72 11.10 -1.23 -0.05
C LYS A 72 10.41 -0.32 -1.05
N GLY A 73 9.82 0.77 -0.55
CA GLY A 73 9.17 1.78 -1.37
C GLY A 73 10.15 2.84 -1.89
N ALA A 74 9.61 4.01 -2.25
CA ALA A 74 10.39 5.14 -2.74
C ALA A 74 10.73 6.20 -1.68
N PHE A 75 10.24 6.05 -0.44
CA PHE A 75 10.51 6.99 0.65
C PHE A 75 11.86 6.73 1.33
N TYR A 76 12.46 7.79 1.87
CA TYR A 76 13.64 7.77 2.73
C TYR A 76 13.29 8.43 4.06
N SER A 77 14.00 8.10 5.15
CA SER A 77 13.74 8.70 6.46
C SER A 77 14.27 10.14 6.57
N SER A 78 15.28 10.49 5.76
CA SER A 78 15.85 11.82 5.63
C SER A 78 16.63 11.94 4.31
N ASP A 79 17.04 13.16 3.97
CA ASP A 79 17.77 13.46 2.73
C ASP A 79 19.21 12.88 2.70
N VAL A 80 19.72 12.44 3.85
CA VAL A 80 21.06 11.81 3.97
C VAL A 80 20.98 10.28 4.03
N ASP A 81 19.79 9.72 4.24
CA ASP A 81 19.61 8.27 4.31
C ASP A 81 19.71 7.67 2.91
N ARG A 82 20.49 6.58 2.80
CA ARG A 82 20.67 5.86 1.52
C ARG A 82 19.74 4.65 1.41
N GLU A 83 19.05 4.30 2.49
CA GLU A 83 18.14 3.16 2.53
C GLU A 83 16.69 3.60 2.36
N ARG A 84 16.03 3.00 1.38
CA ARG A 84 14.59 3.18 1.15
C ARG A 84 13.79 2.51 2.26
N LEU A 85 12.81 3.24 2.78
CA LEU A 85 11.85 2.76 3.76
C LEU A 85 10.92 1.71 3.14
N ARG A 86 10.51 0.78 3.99
CA ARG A 86 9.37 -0.09 3.67
C ARG A 86 8.08 0.74 3.79
N PRO A 87 7.03 0.47 2.99
CA PRO A 87 5.77 1.22 3.08
C PRO A 87 5.16 1.26 4.49
N LEU A 88 5.25 0.16 5.24
CA LEU A 88 4.80 0.09 6.63
C LEU A 88 5.63 0.98 7.57
N ASP A 89 6.95 1.05 7.38
CA ASP A 89 7.82 1.93 8.18
C ASP A 89 7.59 3.40 7.82
N ALA A 90 7.39 3.71 6.54
CA ALA A 90 7.04 5.05 6.09
C ALA A 90 5.71 5.51 6.70
N PHE A 91 4.74 4.60 6.83
CA PHE A 91 3.50 4.88 7.54
C PHE A 91 3.73 5.15 9.03
N ASP A 92 4.54 4.35 9.73
CA ASP A 92 4.88 4.60 11.13
C ASP A 92 5.56 5.95 11.32
N ARG A 93 6.58 6.25 10.49
CA ARG A 93 7.32 7.51 10.56
C ARG A 93 6.43 8.73 10.32
N ALA A 94 5.55 8.67 9.32
CA ALA A 94 4.57 9.71 9.08
C ALA A 94 3.56 9.82 10.24
N GLY A 95 3.19 8.69 10.83
CA GLY A 95 2.27 8.64 11.96
C GLY A 95 2.84 9.23 13.24
N ASP A 96 4.15 9.12 13.47
CA ASP A 96 4.83 9.75 14.59
C ASP A 96 4.83 11.28 14.46
N LEU A 97 4.92 11.80 13.23
CA LEU A 97 4.82 13.24 12.93
C LEU A 97 3.38 13.75 13.04
N TYR A 98 2.41 12.92 12.66
CA TYR A 98 0.99 13.29 12.61
C TYR A 98 0.09 12.25 13.32
N PRO A 99 0.13 12.14 14.66
CA PRO A 99 -0.59 11.07 15.39
C PRO A 99 -2.10 11.09 15.19
N ARG A 100 -2.71 12.29 15.09
CA ARG A 100 -4.15 12.42 14.80
C ARG A 100 -4.51 11.85 13.43
N ALA A 101 -3.68 12.11 12.42
CA ALA A 101 -3.90 11.58 11.07
C ALA A 101 -3.69 10.05 11.05
N ARG A 102 -2.67 9.54 11.74
CA ARG A 102 -2.45 8.09 11.93
C ARG A 102 -3.70 7.42 12.48
N GLY A 103 -4.24 7.94 13.59
CA GLY A 103 -5.45 7.43 14.22
C GLY A 103 -6.65 7.44 13.26
N GLY A 104 -6.91 8.58 12.62
CA GLY A 104 -8.03 8.70 11.67
C GLY A 104 -7.96 7.71 10.52
N TRP A 105 -6.77 7.49 9.95
CA TRP A 105 -6.57 6.53 8.88
C TRP A 105 -6.70 5.08 9.34
N LEU A 106 -6.15 4.72 10.50
CA LEU A 106 -6.32 3.36 11.05
C LEU A 106 -7.78 3.07 11.42
N SER A 107 -8.52 4.05 11.97
CA SER A 107 -9.95 3.92 12.22
C SER A 107 -10.75 3.74 10.92
N ALA A 108 -10.41 4.50 9.86
CA ALA A 108 -11.03 4.32 8.56
C ALA A 108 -10.77 2.93 7.99
N LEU A 109 -9.53 2.41 8.09
CA LEU A 109 -9.22 1.04 7.68
C LEU A 109 -10.01 0.01 8.50
N ALA A 110 -10.09 0.18 9.82
CA ALA A 110 -10.82 -0.73 10.70
C ALA A 110 -12.34 -0.73 10.44
N SER A 111 -12.89 0.36 9.91
CA SER A 111 -14.31 0.44 9.53
C SER A 111 -14.67 -0.34 8.27
N VAL A 112 -13.67 -0.77 7.47
CA VAL A 112 -13.88 -1.59 6.28
C VAL A 112 -13.37 -3.02 6.56
N PRO A 113 -14.25 -4.03 6.61
CA PRO A 113 -13.85 -5.41 6.80
C PRO A 113 -12.88 -5.89 5.73
N LEU A 114 -11.90 -6.72 6.12
CA LEU A 114 -10.96 -7.34 5.17
C LEU A 114 -11.70 -8.02 4.00
N ALA A 115 -12.83 -8.68 4.28
CA ALA A 115 -13.65 -9.35 3.28
C ALA A 115 -14.10 -8.44 2.11
N GLU A 116 -14.34 -7.15 2.34
CA GLU A 116 -14.72 -6.22 1.27
C GLU A 116 -13.55 -5.92 0.32
N PHE A 117 -12.33 -5.82 0.86
CA PHE A 117 -11.12 -5.72 0.05
C PHE A 117 -10.88 -7.00 -0.76
N LEU A 118 -11.05 -8.17 -0.14
CA LEU A 118 -10.88 -9.45 -0.83
C LEU A 118 -11.91 -9.62 -1.96
N ALA A 119 -13.17 -9.25 -1.71
CA ALA A 119 -14.24 -9.29 -2.71
C ALA A 119 -13.94 -8.40 -3.92
N THR A 120 -13.27 -7.25 -3.71
CA THR A 120 -12.83 -6.39 -4.81
C THR A 120 -11.81 -7.10 -5.71
N VAL A 121 -10.87 -7.87 -5.13
CA VAL A 121 -9.90 -8.68 -5.89
C VAL A 121 -10.60 -9.85 -6.59
N ASP A 122 -11.54 -10.51 -5.91
CA ASP A 122 -12.28 -11.64 -6.49
C ASP A 122 -13.10 -11.22 -7.72
N GLY A 123 -13.64 -10.00 -7.71
CA GLY A 123 -14.40 -9.41 -8.83
C GLY A 123 -13.59 -9.10 -10.09
N MET A 124 -12.26 -9.20 -10.05
CA MET A 124 -11.42 -8.94 -11.22
C MET A 124 -11.66 -10.00 -12.32
N PRO A 125 -11.84 -9.61 -13.60
CA PRO A 125 -11.97 -10.57 -14.69
C PRO A 125 -10.74 -11.47 -14.85
N GLY A 126 -10.97 -12.76 -15.15
CA GLY A 126 -9.89 -13.76 -15.26
C GLY A 126 -8.91 -13.52 -16.41
N ASP A 127 -9.34 -12.82 -17.46
CA ASP A 127 -8.50 -12.36 -18.57
C ASP A 127 -7.60 -11.16 -18.20
N ARG A 128 -7.87 -10.52 -17.06
CA ARG A 128 -7.08 -9.41 -16.49
C ARG A 128 -6.22 -9.85 -15.32
N MET A 129 -6.69 -10.81 -14.53
CA MET A 129 -6.03 -11.29 -13.33
C MET A 129 -6.29 -12.78 -13.16
N THR A 130 -5.24 -13.59 -13.27
CA THR A 130 -5.31 -15.03 -13.05
C THR A 130 -5.68 -15.35 -11.60
N ASP A 131 -6.19 -16.55 -11.36
CA ASP A 131 -6.58 -16.98 -10.01
C ASP A 131 -5.38 -16.98 -9.05
N THR A 132 -4.21 -17.44 -9.50
CA THR A 132 -2.96 -17.38 -8.71
C THR A 132 -2.57 -15.93 -8.39
N CYS A 133 -2.75 -15.00 -9.32
CA CYS A 133 -2.51 -13.58 -9.06
C CYS A 133 -3.49 -13.03 -8.00
N LYS A 134 -4.78 -13.37 -8.11
CA LYS A 134 -5.80 -12.99 -7.11
C LYS A 134 -5.48 -13.54 -5.74
N GLU A 135 -5.15 -14.82 -5.63
CA GLU A 135 -4.75 -15.47 -4.38
C GLU A 135 -3.57 -14.78 -3.73
N PHE A 136 -2.53 -14.46 -4.53
CA PHE A 136 -1.36 -13.76 -4.03
C PHE A 136 -1.69 -12.35 -3.55
N ALA A 137 -2.45 -11.58 -4.32
CA ALA A 137 -2.87 -10.23 -3.95
C ALA A 137 -3.73 -10.21 -2.68
N LYS A 138 -4.67 -11.17 -2.54
CA LYS A 138 -5.47 -11.37 -1.33
C LYS A 138 -4.61 -11.70 -0.12
N ALA A 139 -3.61 -12.58 -0.28
CA ALA A 139 -2.68 -12.90 0.80
C ALA A 139 -1.85 -11.67 1.22
N MET A 140 -1.35 -10.87 0.27
CA MET A 140 -0.66 -9.61 0.56
C MET A 140 -1.56 -8.60 1.30
N LEU A 141 -2.83 -8.47 0.89
CA LEU A 141 -3.82 -7.64 1.58
C LEU A 141 -4.03 -8.10 3.01
N GLY A 142 -4.22 -9.41 3.23
CA GLY A 142 -4.41 -9.95 4.58
C GLY A 142 -3.25 -9.58 5.50
N VAL A 143 -2.01 -9.80 5.05
CA VAL A 143 -0.80 -9.48 5.82
C VAL A 143 -0.71 -7.99 6.12
N SER A 144 -0.80 -7.14 5.11
CA SER A 144 -0.65 -5.69 5.28
C SER A 144 -1.78 -5.08 6.11
N TYR A 145 -3.01 -5.55 5.94
CA TYR A 145 -4.19 -5.15 6.71
C TYR A 145 -3.99 -5.47 8.20
N GLU A 146 -3.65 -6.72 8.53
CA GLU A 146 -3.37 -7.12 9.91
C GLU A 146 -2.24 -6.29 10.51
N ARG A 147 -1.12 -6.18 9.79
CA ARG A 147 0.04 -5.40 10.24
C ARG A 147 -0.35 -3.94 10.50
N LEU A 148 -1.13 -3.31 9.64
CA LEU A 148 -1.60 -1.94 9.86
C LEU A 148 -2.50 -1.86 11.10
N LEU A 149 -3.47 -2.74 11.26
CA LEU A 149 -4.40 -2.69 12.40
C LEU A 149 -3.74 -3.01 13.75
N THR A 150 -2.67 -3.80 13.79
CA THR A 150 -1.88 -3.97 15.03
C THR A 150 -1.24 -2.68 15.55
N ARG A 151 -1.21 -1.61 14.73
CA ARG A 151 -0.74 -0.27 15.12
C ARG A 151 -1.83 0.56 15.80
N LEU A 152 -3.07 0.10 15.86
CA LEU A 152 -4.17 0.77 16.55
C LEU A 152 -4.09 0.54 18.07
N THR A 153 -3.42 -0.53 18.50
CA THR A 153 -3.24 -0.90 19.91
C THR A 153 -1.91 -0.42 20.51
N ARG A 154 -1.10 0.30 19.73
CA ARG A 154 0.18 0.91 20.15
C ARG A 154 0.01 2.41 20.27
#